data_AF-V5GG76-F1
#
_entry.id   AF-V5GG76-F1
#
_cell.length_a   1.000
_cell.length_b   1.000
_cell.length_c   1.000
_cell.angle_alpha   90.00
_cell.angle_beta   90.00
_cell.angle_gamma   90.00
#
_symmetry.space_group_name_H-M   'P 1'
#
loop_
_entity.id
_entity.type
_entity.pdbx_description
1 polymer ?
#
loop_
_entity_poly.entity_id
_entity_poly.type
_entity_poly.pdbx_seq_one_letter_code
_entity_poly.pdbx_strand_id
1 'polypeptide(L)'
;NSGKFDNKQFIKAKFLVDRPADFYQFWNYCKQIKPNDPLNALKDIGLKLVGPFDVLAGKFVNVNKSDEEYLLHWRYYYDPPEMQTVLKGDDKTGFHIGYFRDSPDESPIFLASNCAKKDGVLHQMG
;
A
#
# COMPACT_ATOMS: atom_id res chain seq x y z
N ASN A 1 -16.87 19.60 17.26
CA ASN A 1 -17.02 18.18 16.93
C ASN A 1 -16.37 17.89 15.58
N SER A 2 -15.05 17.73 15.53
CA SER A 2 -14.38 17.22 14.34
C SER A 2 -14.73 15.74 14.21
N GLY A 3 -15.38 15.35 13.12
CA GLY A 3 -15.60 13.94 12.79
C GLY A 3 -14.25 13.21 12.82
N LYS A 4 -14.16 12.15 13.61
CA LYS A 4 -12.96 11.33 13.72
C LYS A 4 -12.58 10.83 12.32
N PHE A 5 -11.33 11.04 11.90
CA PHE A 5 -10.84 10.58 10.61
C PHE A 5 -11.00 9.04 10.52
N ASP A 6 -11.87 8.58 9.62
CA ASP A 6 -12.10 7.16 9.39
C ASP A 6 -11.14 6.65 8.30
N ASN A 7 -10.10 5.94 8.74
CA ASN A 7 -9.10 5.37 7.83
C ASN A 7 -9.71 4.41 6.80
N LYS A 8 -10.71 3.60 7.17
CA LYS A 8 -11.28 2.61 6.25
C LYS A 8 -12.06 3.32 5.14
N GLN A 9 -12.91 4.26 5.53
CA GLN A 9 -13.67 5.07 4.58
C GLN A 9 -12.74 5.91 3.69
N PHE A 10 -11.69 6.51 4.27
CA PHE A 10 -10.73 7.29 3.50
C PHE A 10 -9.99 6.44 2.47
N ILE A 11 -9.52 5.25 2.86
CA ILE A 11 -8.85 4.32 1.94
C ILE A 11 -9.79 3.96 0.79
N LYS A 12 -11.03 3.57 1.09
CA LYS A 12 -12.00 3.22 0.04
C LYS A 12 -12.26 4.40 -0.90
N ALA A 13 -12.46 5.61 -0.35
CA ALA A 13 -12.79 6.80 -1.13
C ALA A 13 -11.63 7.33 -1.97
N LYS A 14 -10.38 7.23 -1.49
CA LYS A 14 -9.21 7.84 -2.16
C LYS A 14 -8.34 6.86 -2.93
N PHE A 15 -8.35 5.58 -2.56
CA PHE A 15 -7.63 4.52 -3.28
C PHE A 15 -8.56 3.66 -4.15
N LEU A 16 -9.87 3.97 -4.16
CA LEU A 16 -10.92 3.39 -5.00
C LEU A 16 -11.06 1.86 -4.93
N VAL A 17 -10.60 1.24 -3.84
CA VAL A 17 -10.67 -0.21 -3.64
C VAL A 17 -10.99 -0.56 -2.19
N ASP A 18 -11.75 -1.62 -2.00
CA ASP A 18 -11.88 -2.27 -0.71
C ASP A 18 -10.58 -3.03 -0.35
N ARG A 19 -10.33 -3.15 0.95
CA ARG A 19 -9.15 -3.85 1.47
C ARG A 19 -9.51 -5.25 1.92
N PRO A 20 -8.74 -6.27 1.50
CA PRO A 20 -8.90 -7.61 2.04
C PRO A 20 -8.57 -7.64 3.54
N ALA A 21 -9.05 -8.67 4.25
CA ALA A 21 -8.92 -8.76 5.70
C ALA A 21 -7.45 -8.88 6.16
N ASP A 22 -6.63 -9.59 5.38
CA ASP A 22 -5.20 -9.78 5.58
C ASP A 22 -4.43 -8.45 5.61
N PHE A 23 -4.81 -7.44 4.84
CA PHE A 23 -4.23 -6.09 4.91
C PHE A 23 -4.27 -5.50 6.33
N TYR A 24 -5.44 -5.57 7.00
CA TYR A 24 -5.59 -5.04 8.36
C TYR A 24 -4.96 -5.97 9.41
N GLN A 25 -4.99 -7.28 9.20
CA GLN A 25 -4.31 -8.24 10.07
C GLN A 25 -2.80 -8.02 10.04
N PHE A 26 -2.23 -7.81 8.86
CA PHE A 26 -0.81 -7.53 8.67
C PHE A 26 -0.37 -6.21 9.30
N TRP A 27 -1.21 -5.16 9.21
CA TRP A 27 -0.97 -3.91 9.95
C TRP A 27 -0.90 -4.15 11.46
N ASN A 28 -1.86 -4.90 12.02
CA ASN A 28 -1.89 -5.18 13.45
C ASN A 28 -0.69 -6.03 13.89
N TYR A 29 -0.24 -6.97 13.06
CA TYR A 29 0.99 -7.72 13.30
C TYR A 29 2.23 -6.79 13.31
N CYS A 30 2.37 -5.91 12.32
CA CYS A 30 3.47 -4.94 12.28
C CYS A 30 3.46 -3.98 13.49
N LYS A 31 2.27 -3.62 13.99
CA LYS A 31 2.14 -2.87 15.25
C LYS A 31 2.62 -3.66 16.48
N GLN A 32 2.49 -4.99 16.49
CA GLN A 32 3.01 -5.79 17.61
C GLN A 32 4.55 -5.82 17.58
N ILE A 33 5.15 -5.87 16.38
CA ILE A 33 6.60 -5.82 16.20
C ILE A 33 7.15 -4.44 16.61
N LYS A 34 6.57 -3.35 16.07
CA LYS A 34 7.07 -2.00 16.29
C LYS A 34 5.91 -1.02 16.57
N PRO A 35 5.40 -0.96 17.82
CA PRO A 35 4.17 -0.22 18.17
C PRO A 35 4.19 1.27 17.79
N ASN A 36 5.35 1.92 17.95
CA ASN A 36 5.51 3.35 17.71
C ASN A 36 5.88 3.69 16.26
N ASP A 37 6.23 2.69 15.45
CA ASP A 37 6.63 2.89 14.05
C ASP A 37 6.33 1.63 13.21
N PRO A 38 5.05 1.25 13.05
CA PRO A 38 4.70 -0.01 12.40
C PRO A 38 5.10 -0.04 10.92
N LEU A 39 5.26 1.14 10.28
CA LEU A 39 5.65 1.22 8.88
C LEU A 39 7.04 0.63 8.63
N ASN A 40 7.96 0.79 9.59
CA ASN A 40 9.31 0.26 9.51
C ASN A 40 9.49 -1.05 10.32
N ALA A 41 8.40 -1.78 10.60
CA ALA A 41 8.46 -3.05 11.33
C ALA A 41 9.28 -4.14 10.62
N LEU A 42 9.42 -4.06 9.29
CA LEU A 42 10.11 -5.04 8.44
C LEU A 42 11.45 -4.51 7.90
N LYS A 43 11.98 -3.44 8.49
CA LYS A 43 13.19 -2.77 7.99
C LYS A 43 14.41 -3.70 7.99
N ASP A 44 14.48 -4.64 8.93
CA ASP A 44 15.60 -5.58 9.08
C ASP A 44 15.68 -6.60 7.93
N ILE A 45 14.56 -6.83 7.23
CA ILE A 45 14.50 -7.62 5.99
C ILE A 45 14.42 -6.72 4.73
N GLY A 46 14.74 -5.43 4.89
CA GLY A 46 14.78 -4.47 3.79
C GLY A 46 13.42 -4.01 3.27
N LEU A 47 12.31 -4.26 4.00
CA LEU A 47 10.96 -3.89 3.57
C LEU A 47 10.36 -2.77 4.43
N LYS A 48 9.49 -1.97 3.81
CA LYS A 48 8.72 -0.92 4.49
C LYS A 48 7.28 -0.90 3.99
N LEU A 49 6.34 -0.81 4.92
CA LEU A 49 4.92 -0.62 4.62
C LEU A 49 4.70 0.80 4.09
N VAL A 50 3.94 0.91 3.00
CA VAL A 50 3.70 2.14 2.26
C VAL A 50 2.27 2.18 1.70
N GLY A 51 1.97 3.22 0.92
CA GLY A 51 0.70 3.33 0.21
C GLY A 51 -0.47 3.46 1.19
N PRO A 52 -1.46 2.58 1.15
CA PRO A 52 -2.59 2.59 2.07
C PRO A 52 -2.20 2.43 3.56
N PHE A 53 -1.05 1.83 3.87
CA PHE A 53 -0.56 1.79 5.25
C PHE A 53 -0.15 3.16 5.78
N ASP A 54 0.25 4.10 4.91
CA ASP A 54 0.53 5.49 5.32
C ASP A 54 -0.74 6.18 5.87
N VAL A 55 -1.93 5.78 5.39
CA VAL A 55 -3.21 6.24 5.96
C VAL A 55 -3.39 5.69 7.37
N LEU A 56 -3.16 4.39 7.58
CA LEU A 56 -3.24 3.77 8.90
C LEU A 56 -2.24 4.34 9.91
N ALA A 57 -1.08 4.80 9.41
CA ALA A 57 -0.06 5.49 10.20
C ALA A 57 -0.39 6.98 10.46
N GLY A 58 -1.54 7.49 10.01
CA GLY A 58 -1.98 8.86 10.27
C GLY A 58 -1.32 9.93 9.38
N LYS A 59 -0.58 9.56 8.33
CA LYS A 59 0.11 10.53 7.46
C LYS A 59 -0.80 11.36 6.57
N PHE A 60 -2.09 10.98 6.48
CA PHE A 60 -3.08 11.67 5.67
C PHE A 60 -4.06 12.53 6.49
N VAL A 61 -3.85 12.62 7.80
CA VAL A 61 -4.62 13.55 8.64
C VAL A 61 -4.29 14.98 8.21
N ASN A 62 -5.30 15.74 7.80
CA ASN A 62 -5.18 17.11 7.28
C ASN A 62 -4.37 17.25 5.97
N VAL A 63 -4.16 16.15 5.24
CA VAL A 63 -3.60 16.21 3.89
C VAL A 63 -4.74 16.45 2.90
N ASN A 64 -4.57 17.44 2.04
CA ASN A 64 -5.46 17.70 0.92
C ASN A 64 -4.67 17.61 -0.38
N LYS A 65 -5.07 16.70 -1.26
CA LYS A 65 -4.46 16.38 -2.55
C LYS A 65 -5.57 16.16 -3.58
N SER A 66 -5.25 16.26 -4.86
CA SER A 66 -6.19 15.84 -5.92
C SER A 66 -6.46 14.34 -5.83
N ASP A 67 -7.57 13.90 -6.43
CA ASP A 67 -7.88 12.47 -6.49
C ASP A 67 -6.83 11.69 -7.29
N GLU A 68 -6.23 12.28 -8.34
CA GLU A 68 -5.13 11.63 -9.07
C GLU A 68 -3.88 11.48 -8.19
N GLU A 69 -3.53 12.48 -7.39
CA GLU A 69 -2.36 12.41 -6.51
C GLU A 69 -2.48 11.31 -5.45
N TYR A 70 -3.69 10.96 -5.00
CA TYR A 70 -3.89 9.80 -4.13
C TYR A 70 -3.65 8.47 -4.88
N LEU A 71 -4.11 8.37 -6.12
CA LEU A 71 -3.95 7.18 -6.95
C LEU A 71 -2.52 6.95 -7.43
N LEU A 72 -1.70 8.02 -7.47
CA LEU A 72 -0.27 7.98 -7.79
C LEU A 72 0.62 7.75 -6.56
N HIS A 73 0.07 7.80 -5.34
CA HIS A 73 0.83 7.60 -4.10
C HIS A 73 1.45 6.20 -4.05
N TRP A 74 2.78 6.12 -4.17
CA TRP A 74 3.57 4.89 -4.32
C TRP A 74 3.30 4.06 -5.59
N ARG A 75 2.72 4.66 -6.63
CA ARG A 75 2.63 4.03 -7.94
C ARG A 75 3.98 4.11 -8.65
N TYR A 76 4.60 2.96 -8.90
CA TYR A 76 5.84 2.88 -9.69
C TYR A 76 5.54 2.99 -11.18
N TYR A 77 6.58 3.23 -11.98
CA TYR A 77 6.45 3.59 -13.40
C TYR A 77 5.72 2.52 -14.24
N TYR A 78 5.94 1.24 -13.93
CA TYR A 78 5.33 0.11 -14.64
C TYR A 78 4.10 -0.47 -13.92
N ASP A 79 3.64 0.14 -12.83
CA ASP A 79 2.49 -0.36 -12.07
C ASP A 79 1.21 -0.10 -12.88
N PRO A 80 0.55 -1.14 -13.40
CA PRO A 80 -0.71 -0.94 -14.09
C PRO A 80 -1.81 -0.58 -13.07
N PRO A 81 -2.97 -0.06 -13.50
CA PRO A 81 -4.07 0.29 -12.59
C PRO A 81 -4.46 -0.81 -11.59
N GLU A 82 -4.36 -2.07 -12.01
CA GLU A 82 -4.63 -3.31 -11.29
C GLU A 82 -3.68 -3.53 -10.11
N MET A 83 -2.46 -3.00 -10.20
CA MET A 83 -1.43 -3.14 -9.17
C MET A 83 -1.43 -1.94 -8.22
N GLN A 84 -1.52 -2.22 -6.93
CA GLN A 84 -1.45 -1.21 -5.90
C GLN A 84 -0.44 -1.55 -4.82
N THR A 85 0.66 -0.81 -4.84
CA THR A 85 1.81 -0.99 -3.97
C THR A 85 1.47 -0.80 -2.49
N VAL A 86 1.90 -1.77 -1.67
CA VAL A 86 1.71 -1.79 -0.21
C VAL A 86 3.03 -1.99 0.54
N LEU A 87 4.07 -2.52 -0.11
CA LEU A 87 5.41 -2.63 0.43
C LEU A 87 6.43 -2.09 -0.58
N LYS A 88 7.42 -1.34 -0.11
CA LYS A 88 8.64 -1.06 -0.87
C LYS A 88 9.81 -1.84 -0.28
N GLY A 89 10.77 -2.16 -1.14
CA GLY A 89 12.07 -2.68 -0.76
C GLY A 89 13.21 -1.78 -1.21
N ASP A 90 14.18 -2.37 -1.91
CA ASP A 90 15.41 -1.69 -2.35
C ASP A 90 15.14 -0.62 -3.42
N ASP A 91 15.45 0.63 -3.10
CA ASP A 91 15.32 1.78 -4.01
C ASP A 91 16.27 1.72 -5.21
N LYS A 92 17.38 0.95 -5.13
CA LYS A 92 18.31 0.81 -6.26
C LYS A 92 17.73 -0.01 -7.39
N THR A 93 16.92 -1.02 -7.07
CA THR A 93 16.21 -1.86 -8.05
C THR A 93 14.78 -1.38 -8.29
N GLY A 94 14.23 -0.61 -7.36
CA GLY A 94 12.81 -0.27 -7.35
C GLY A 94 11.94 -1.48 -6.98
N PHE A 95 12.47 -2.41 -6.17
CA PHE A 95 11.70 -3.57 -5.71
C PHE A 95 10.52 -3.11 -4.86
N HIS A 96 9.33 -3.60 -5.17
CA HIS A 96 8.11 -3.32 -4.41
C HIS A 96 7.11 -4.47 -4.60
N ILE A 97 6.13 -4.52 -3.69
CA ILE A 97 5.06 -5.53 -3.67
C ILE A 97 3.71 -4.80 -3.57
N GLY A 98 2.76 -5.23 -4.38
CA GLY A 98 1.41 -4.68 -4.43
C GLY A 98 0.35 -5.76 -4.50
N TYR A 99 -0.87 -5.41 -4.11
CA TYR A 99 -2.05 -6.24 -4.42
C TYR A 99 -2.39 -6.09 -5.89
N PHE A 100 -2.69 -7.21 -6.55
CA PHE A 100 -3.19 -7.24 -7.92
C PHE A 100 -4.69 -7.56 -7.94
N ARG A 101 -5.46 -6.78 -8.70
CA ARG A 101 -6.91 -6.96 -8.87
C ARG A 101 -7.28 -6.89 -10.35
N ASP A 102 -8.03 -7.87 -10.84
CA ASP A 102 -8.58 -7.81 -12.20
C ASP A 102 -9.71 -6.76 -12.30
N SER A 103 -10.46 -6.54 -11.20
CA SER A 103 -11.53 -5.56 -11.11
C SER A 103 -11.43 -4.75 -9.81
N PRO A 104 -11.70 -3.43 -9.82
CA PRO A 104 -11.66 -2.60 -8.62
C PRO A 104 -12.72 -2.98 -7.57
N ASP A 105 -13.82 -3.59 -8.01
CA ASP A 105 -14.93 -4.03 -7.16
C ASP A 105 -14.69 -5.43 -6.55
N GLU A 106 -13.62 -6.10 -6.95
CA GLU A 106 -13.26 -7.43 -6.48
C GLU A 106 -12.12 -7.41 -5.45
N SER A 107 -12.05 -8.48 -4.66
CA SER A 107 -10.91 -8.67 -3.76
C SER A 107 -9.64 -8.97 -4.58
N PRO A 108 -8.45 -8.56 -4.10
CA PRO A 108 -7.19 -8.97 -4.72
C PRO A 108 -7.11 -10.48 -4.90
N ILE A 109 -6.57 -10.88 -6.04
CA ILE A 109 -6.41 -12.30 -6.38
C ILE A 109 -5.11 -12.81 -5.78
N PHE A 110 -4.06 -11.99 -5.83
CA PHE A 110 -2.73 -12.31 -5.32
C PHE A 110 -1.92 -11.04 -5.01
N LEU A 111 -0.76 -11.20 -4.39
CA LEU A 111 0.27 -10.16 -4.37
C LEU A 111 1.17 -10.31 -5.59
N ALA A 112 1.71 -9.21 -6.10
CA ALA A 112 2.71 -9.23 -7.16
C ALA A 112 3.92 -8.40 -6.74
N SER A 113 5.10 -8.78 -7.20
CA SER A 113 6.32 -7.98 -7.07
C SER A 113 6.86 -7.54 -8.41
N ASN A 114 7.54 -6.40 -8.40
CA ASN A 114 8.26 -5.89 -9.56
C ASN A 114 9.53 -5.13 -9.13
N CYS A 115 10.53 -5.09 -10.00
CA CYS A 115 11.71 -4.23 -9.89
C CYS A 115 11.61 -3.12 -10.94
N ALA A 116 11.04 -1.97 -10.58
CA ALA A 116 10.66 -0.93 -11.54
C ALA A 116 11.85 -0.31 -12.32
N LYS A 117 13.09 -0.47 -11.85
CA LYS A 117 14.29 -0.01 -12.57
C LYS A 117 14.91 -1.08 -13.47
N LYS A 118 14.32 -2.28 -13.52
CA LYS A 118 14.76 -3.39 -14.36
C LYS A 118 13.84 -3.56 -15.57
N ASP A 119 12.56 -3.83 -15.33
CA ASP A 119 11.56 -4.10 -16.37
C ASP A 119 10.13 -3.96 -15.79
N GLY A 120 9.11 -4.13 -16.64
CA GLY A 120 7.70 -4.15 -16.23
C GLY A 120 7.14 -5.55 -15.95
N VAL A 121 7.98 -6.55 -15.68
CA VAL A 121 7.52 -7.91 -15.43
C VAL A 121 7.00 -8.01 -14.00
N LEU A 122 5.73 -8.38 -13.85
CA LEU A 122 5.12 -8.67 -12.56
C LEU A 122 5.33 -10.14 -12.22
N HIS A 123 5.82 -10.42 -11.02
CA HIS A 123 5.97 -11.77 -10.48
C HIS A 123 4.90 -12.02 -9.43
N GLN A 124 3.99 -12.97 -9.69
CA GLN A 124 2.99 -13.40 -8.72
C GLN A 124 3.65 -13.92 -7.43
N MET A 125 3.07 -13.54 -6.31
CA MET A 125 3.44 -13.91 -4.95
C MET A 125 2.19 -14.30 -4.17
N GLY A 126 2.14 -15.55 -3.70
CA GLY A 126 1.01 -16.06 -2.93
C GLY A 126 -0.24 -16.30 -3.75
#